data_AF-A0A433QRQ5-F1
#
_entry.id   AF-A0A433QRQ5-F1
#
_cell.length_a   1.000
_cell.length_b   1.000
_cell.length_c   1.000
_cell.angle_alpha   90.00
_cell.angle_beta   90.00
_cell.angle_gamma   90.00
#
_symmetry.space_group_name_H-M   'P 1'
#
loop_
_entity.id
_entity.type
_entity.pdbx_description
1 polymer ?
#
loop_
_entity_poly.entity_id
_entity_poly.type
_entity_poly.pdbx_seq_one_letter_code
_entity_poly.pdbx_strand_id
1 'polypeptide(L)'
;MNIAKCGATRRLLATAFLKSPAGYSLCVPRHSSRLSIRSPPILPRVATTLRASPLASARPLLARAYSAVTPTLGADAAATTRPIVGYWLYFNAAMTFMIVVVGGLTRLTESGLSITEWNVISGMKPPRSQQEWEEEFDKYKQFPEYKILNRHMTLHEFKSIFYWEWVHRMIGRLIGVSFIVPGLYFAARGYMSPATKNVVFGITALVGFQGFMGWYMVKSGLAKALLEQPGAVPRVSQYRLTAHLATAFAIYTATVMVGARILRDAKIAAGSYPKAVAEALRNPALASFRRYAHYLTMLIFFTAMSGGLVAGLDAGLIYNEFPLMGGRIVPSSEELWSDHYVKEGDRTKLRNALENPVLVQFDHRVMAEFTFLAVTALWLYARRLPLPPNARVAVNTTMGVALVQVTLGISTLLYMVPIELASAHQAGALGLLTSSLWIMHAIKRVPL
;
A
#
# COMPACT_ATOMS: atom_id res chain seq x y z
N MET A 1 19.47 -46.37 -32.10
CA MET A 1 20.40 -47.04 -31.17
C MET A 1 19.66 -47.19 -29.85
N ASN A 2 19.36 -48.45 -29.47
CA ASN A 2 18.68 -48.87 -28.24
C ASN A 2 19.36 -48.25 -26.99
N ILE A 3 18.69 -48.02 -25.86
CA ILE A 3 18.17 -49.03 -24.94
C ILE A 3 17.08 -48.43 -24.04
N ALA A 4 15.98 -49.19 -23.91
CA ALA A 4 14.90 -49.08 -22.93
C ALA A 4 15.18 -49.92 -21.68
N LYS A 5 14.46 -49.63 -20.57
CA LYS A 5 13.92 -50.52 -19.50
C LYS A 5 13.85 -49.75 -18.17
N CYS A 6 12.89 -49.91 -17.27
CA CYS A 6 11.66 -50.71 -17.19
C CYS A 6 10.88 -50.20 -15.96
N GLY A 7 9.55 -50.16 -16.02
CA GLY A 7 8.69 -50.00 -14.83
C GLY A 7 8.30 -51.35 -14.21
N ALA A 8 7.68 -51.29 -13.02
CA ALA A 8 6.65 -52.21 -12.50
C ALA A 8 6.33 -51.84 -11.02
N THR A 9 5.16 -51.26 -10.70
CA THR A 9 3.94 -51.90 -10.17
C THR A 9 4.05 -52.75 -8.90
N ARG A 10 3.27 -52.39 -7.87
CA ARG A 10 2.40 -53.35 -7.16
C ARG A 10 1.18 -52.69 -6.49
N ARG A 11 0.03 -53.30 -6.71
CA ARG A 11 -1.29 -53.06 -6.12
C ARG A 11 -1.51 -53.96 -4.90
N LEU A 12 -2.48 -53.56 -4.08
CA LEU A 12 -3.42 -54.36 -3.27
C LEU A 12 -2.89 -55.17 -2.09
N LEU A 13 -3.39 -54.82 -0.90
CA LEU A 13 -4.03 -55.75 0.03
C LEU A 13 -5.18 -55.00 0.74
N ALA A 14 -6.37 -55.58 0.67
CA ALA A 14 -7.58 -55.18 1.37
C ALA A 14 -8.11 -56.39 2.15
N THR A 15 -9.01 -56.13 3.11
CA THR A 15 -9.78 -57.03 4.00
C THR A 15 -9.05 -57.45 5.28
N ALA A 16 -9.68 -57.57 6.46
CA ALA A 16 -10.96 -57.14 7.04
C ALA A 16 -10.92 -57.62 8.51
N PHE A 17 -11.43 -56.88 9.51
CA PHE A 17 -12.00 -57.49 10.73
C PHE A 17 -12.93 -56.49 11.44
N LEU A 18 -14.20 -56.88 11.52
CA LEU A 18 -15.27 -56.30 12.33
C LEU A 18 -15.21 -56.90 13.75
N LYS A 19 -15.44 -56.07 14.78
CA LYS A 19 -16.34 -56.32 15.94
C LYS A 19 -16.23 -55.22 17.02
N SER A 20 -17.35 -54.59 17.33
CA SER A 20 -17.70 -54.00 18.65
C SER A 20 -18.30 -55.12 19.54
N PRO A 21 -18.68 -54.98 20.84
CA PRO A 21 -18.81 -53.79 21.71
C PRO A 21 -18.35 -53.97 23.19
N ALA A 22 -18.22 -52.85 23.93
CA ALA A 22 -18.40 -52.67 25.39
C ALA A 22 -17.90 -51.25 25.72
N GLY A 23 -18.58 -50.35 26.43
CA GLY A 23 -19.50 -50.56 27.53
C GLY A 23 -18.84 -50.11 28.84
N TYR A 24 -18.56 -48.81 29.03
CA TYR A 24 -18.28 -48.24 30.34
C TYR A 24 -18.88 -46.84 30.48
N SER A 25 -19.94 -46.79 31.27
CA SER A 25 -20.47 -45.61 31.95
C SER A 25 -19.60 -45.35 33.19
N LEU A 26 -19.32 -44.09 33.55
CA LEU A 26 -19.41 -43.59 34.94
C LEU A 26 -18.99 -42.11 35.09
N CYS A 27 -19.87 -41.40 35.78
CA CYS A 27 -19.64 -40.30 36.74
C CYS A 27 -19.01 -38.97 36.26
N VAL A 28 -19.90 -38.00 36.01
CA VAL A 28 -19.64 -36.56 36.15
C VAL A 28 -20.04 -36.14 37.57
N PRO A 29 -19.15 -35.61 38.43
CA PRO A 29 -19.56 -35.01 39.69
C PRO A 29 -20.10 -33.60 39.45
N ARG A 30 -21.38 -33.39 39.76
CA ARG A 30 -21.95 -32.07 40.02
C ARG A 30 -21.54 -31.64 41.43
N HIS A 31 -20.62 -30.70 41.55
CA HIS A 31 -20.46 -29.93 42.78
C HIS A 31 -21.25 -28.63 42.69
N SER A 32 -22.38 -28.61 43.41
CA SER A 32 -23.09 -27.40 43.81
C SER A 32 -22.43 -26.81 45.05
N SER A 33 -21.79 -25.67 44.93
CA SER A 33 -21.39 -24.84 46.07
C SER A 33 -22.18 -23.53 46.02
N ARG A 34 -23.22 -23.46 46.87
CA ARG A 34 -23.89 -22.22 47.25
C ARG A 34 -22.89 -21.37 48.02
N LEU A 35 -22.48 -20.25 47.44
CA LEU A 35 -21.78 -19.19 48.18
C LEU A 35 -22.78 -18.08 48.51
N SER A 36 -23.11 -18.01 49.80
CA SER A 36 -23.86 -16.94 50.44
C SER A 36 -23.03 -15.66 50.41
N ILE A 37 -23.49 -14.63 49.68
CA ILE A 37 -22.90 -13.30 49.72
C ILE A 37 -23.48 -12.60 50.95
N ARG A 38 -22.69 -12.56 52.03
CA ARG A 38 -22.94 -11.68 53.18
C ARG A 38 -22.60 -10.24 52.81
N SER A 39 -23.56 -9.33 52.99
CA SER A 39 -23.36 -7.88 52.89
C SER A 39 -22.33 -7.40 53.93
N PRO A 40 -21.38 -6.52 53.56
CA PRO A 40 -20.50 -5.89 54.54
C PRO A 40 -21.22 -4.76 55.32
N PRO A 41 -20.73 -4.41 56.52
CA PRO A 41 -21.39 -3.47 57.42
C PRO A 41 -21.27 -2.01 56.96
N ILE A 42 -22.29 -1.24 57.32
CA ILE A 42 -22.40 0.21 57.13
C ILE A 42 -21.44 0.91 58.09
N LEU A 43 -20.47 1.67 57.56
CA LEU A 43 -19.61 2.58 58.32
C LEU A 43 -20.10 4.04 58.20
N PRO A 44 -19.87 4.89 59.22
CA PRO A 44 -20.53 6.18 59.34
C PRO A 44 -19.99 7.22 58.35
N ARG A 45 -20.91 8.08 57.93
CA ARG A 45 -20.74 9.14 56.93
C ARG A 45 -19.88 10.27 57.51
N VAL A 46 -18.58 10.28 57.22
CA VAL A 46 -17.74 11.47 57.43
C VAL A 46 -18.04 12.47 56.32
N ALA A 47 -18.68 13.57 56.68
CA ALA A 47 -18.95 14.68 55.79
C ALA A 47 -17.63 15.41 55.46
N THR A 48 -17.00 15.04 54.35
CA THR A 48 -15.93 15.83 53.73
C THR A 48 -16.58 16.82 52.78
N THR A 49 -16.53 18.10 53.12
CA THR A 49 -16.91 19.23 52.27
C THR A 49 -15.91 19.35 51.12
N LEU A 50 -16.11 18.56 50.06
CA LEU A 50 -15.44 18.79 48.79
C LEU A 50 -16.05 20.02 48.13
N ARG A 51 -15.36 21.14 48.32
CA ARG A 51 -15.56 22.41 47.60
C ARG A 51 -15.51 22.11 46.10
N ALA A 52 -16.63 22.31 45.41
CA ALA A 52 -16.70 22.16 43.96
C ALA A 52 -15.69 23.12 43.30
N SER A 53 -14.65 22.56 42.69
CA SER A 53 -13.79 23.30 41.76
C SER A 53 -14.55 23.55 40.46
N PRO A 54 -14.43 24.74 39.84
CA PRO A 54 -15.25 25.10 38.68
C PRO A 54 -14.66 24.48 37.40
N LEU A 55 -14.91 23.19 37.16
CA LEU A 55 -14.67 22.56 35.86
C LEU A 55 -15.86 22.77 34.91
N ALA A 56 -16.37 24.01 34.86
CA ALA A 56 -17.41 24.43 33.92
C ALA A 56 -16.92 25.48 32.89
N SER A 57 -15.66 25.90 32.95
CA SER A 57 -15.11 26.93 32.05
C SER A 57 -14.21 26.40 30.92
N ALA A 58 -14.04 25.08 30.77
CA ALA A 58 -13.17 24.51 29.72
C ALA A 58 -13.89 24.22 28.37
N ARG A 59 -15.23 24.36 28.32
CA ARG A 59 -16.01 24.17 27.08
C ARG A 59 -15.84 25.28 26.02
N PRO A 60 -15.58 26.57 26.33
CA PRO A 60 -15.41 27.59 25.29
C PRO A 60 -14.03 27.54 24.63
N LEU A 61 -13.00 26.98 25.30
CA LEU A 61 -11.63 26.94 24.76
C LEU A 61 -11.45 25.83 23.71
N LEU A 62 -12.12 24.68 23.88
CA LEU A 62 -12.15 23.63 22.86
C LEU A 62 -13.06 23.99 21.67
N ALA A 63 -14.15 24.73 21.90
CA ALA A 63 -14.96 25.28 20.82
C ALA A 63 -14.21 26.32 19.97
N ARG A 64 -13.30 27.10 20.59
CA ARG A 64 -12.43 28.07 19.89
C ARG A 64 -11.27 27.40 19.14
N ALA A 65 -10.76 26.26 19.63
CA ALA A 65 -9.77 25.46 18.92
C ALA A 65 -10.35 24.70 17.71
N TYR A 66 -11.62 24.28 17.77
CA TYR A 66 -12.33 23.71 16.61
C TYR A 66 -12.89 24.75 15.64
N SER A 67 -13.16 25.98 16.10
CA SER A 67 -13.61 27.09 15.25
C SER A 67 -12.44 27.84 14.57
N ALA A 68 -11.20 27.64 15.00
CA ALA A 68 -9.99 28.19 14.37
C ALA A 68 -9.61 27.53 13.02
N VAL A 69 -10.41 26.58 12.53
CA VAL A 69 -10.33 26.04 11.15
C VAL A 69 -11.67 26.23 10.44
N THR A 70 -12.31 27.38 10.64
CA THR A 70 -13.36 27.85 9.75
C THR A 70 -12.93 29.22 9.25
N PRO A 71 -12.55 29.37 7.96
CA PRO A 71 -12.28 30.69 7.44
C PRO A 71 -13.57 31.49 7.52
N THR A 72 -13.53 32.57 8.29
CA THR A 72 -14.53 33.62 8.30
C THR A 72 -14.76 34.10 6.87
N LEU A 73 -15.96 33.85 6.35
CA LEU A 73 -16.45 34.41 5.10
C LEU A 73 -16.62 35.92 5.30
N GLY A 74 -15.76 36.70 4.66
CA GLY A 74 -15.83 38.15 4.64
C GLY A 74 -14.71 38.75 3.79
N ALA A 75 -15.06 39.06 2.53
CA ALA A 75 -14.41 40.06 1.69
C ALA A 75 -12.88 39.96 1.48
N ASP A 76 -12.47 38.92 0.78
CA ASP A 76 -11.61 39.10 -0.40
C ASP A 76 -12.14 38.09 -1.42
N ALA A 77 -12.14 38.43 -2.71
CA ALA A 77 -12.19 37.42 -3.75
C ALA A 77 -10.89 36.59 -3.63
N ALA A 78 -10.85 35.67 -2.67
CA ALA A 78 -9.66 35.00 -2.21
C ALA A 78 -8.94 34.41 -3.41
N ALA A 79 -7.76 34.95 -3.74
CA ALA A 79 -7.00 34.63 -4.94
C ALA A 79 -6.98 33.11 -5.20
N THR A 80 -7.89 32.65 -6.06
CA THR A 80 -8.07 31.22 -6.31
C THR A 80 -6.90 30.73 -7.14
N THR A 81 -6.34 29.59 -6.76
CA THR A 81 -5.26 28.97 -7.53
C THR A 81 -5.68 28.76 -8.98
N ARG A 82 -4.82 29.15 -9.92
CA ARG A 82 -5.10 29.03 -11.36
C ARG A 82 -5.25 27.57 -11.78
N PRO A 83 -6.18 27.21 -12.67
CA PRO A 83 -6.41 25.83 -13.12
C PRO A 83 -5.16 25.12 -13.66
N ILE A 84 -4.24 25.86 -14.27
CA ILE A 84 -2.98 25.32 -14.81
C ILE A 84 -2.16 24.57 -13.76
N VAL A 85 -2.21 25.00 -12.48
CA VAL A 85 -1.55 24.30 -11.37
C VAL A 85 -2.19 22.93 -11.15
N GLY A 86 -3.52 22.82 -11.29
CA GLY A 86 -4.23 21.55 -11.18
C GLY A 86 -3.84 20.55 -12.28
N TYR A 87 -3.73 21.01 -13.53
CA TYR A 87 -3.28 20.16 -14.64
C TYR A 87 -1.81 19.75 -14.51
N TRP A 88 -0.95 20.65 -14.05
CA TRP A 88 0.44 20.33 -13.74
C TRP A 88 0.56 19.26 -12.63
N LEU A 89 -0.26 19.32 -11.59
CA LEU A 89 -0.31 18.26 -10.58
C LEU A 89 -0.77 16.94 -11.21
N TYR A 90 -1.80 16.92 -12.06
CA TYR A 90 -2.18 15.69 -12.76
C TYR A 90 -1.06 15.12 -13.65
N PHE A 91 -0.28 15.97 -14.32
CA PHE A 91 0.90 15.54 -15.05
C PHE A 91 1.94 14.87 -14.13
N ASN A 92 2.20 15.45 -12.95
CA ASN A 92 3.07 14.83 -11.95
C ASN A 92 2.48 13.54 -11.37
N ALA A 93 1.17 13.44 -11.19
CA ALA A 93 0.51 12.21 -10.78
C ALA A 93 0.70 11.12 -11.84
N ALA A 94 0.57 11.44 -13.13
CA ALA A 94 0.80 10.50 -14.21
C ALA A 94 2.26 10.00 -14.25
N MET A 95 3.25 10.88 -14.07
CA MET A 95 4.64 10.46 -13.93
C MET A 95 4.87 9.60 -12.68
N THR A 96 4.21 9.93 -11.56
CA THR A 96 4.27 9.12 -10.33
C THR A 96 3.65 7.73 -10.55
N PHE A 97 2.56 7.63 -11.29
CA PHE A 97 1.97 6.35 -11.69
C PHE A 97 2.96 5.54 -12.53
N MET A 98 3.54 6.17 -13.56
CA MET A 98 4.53 5.54 -14.43
C MET A 98 5.74 5.02 -13.64
N ILE A 99 6.29 5.80 -12.71
CA ILE A 99 7.46 5.38 -11.95
C ILE A 99 7.16 4.25 -10.96
N VAL A 100 5.93 4.17 -10.43
CA VAL A 100 5.51 3.02 -9.64
C VAL A 100 5.54 1.76 -10.51
N VAL A 101 5.05 1.80 -11.75
CA VAL A 101 5.08 0.63 -12.66
C VAL A 101 6.52 0.26 -13.02
N VAL A 102 7.35 1.22 -13.43
CA VAL A 102 8.77 0.99 -13.77
C VAL A 102 9.57 0.50 -12.57
N GLY A 103 9.28 1.01 -11.37
CA GLY A 103 9.89 0.53 -10.13
C GLY A 103 9.48 -0.89 -9.78
N GLY A 104 8.21 -1.27 -10.05
CA GLY A 104 7.75 -2.65 -9.97
C GLY A 104 8.52 -3.57 -10.91
N LEU A 105 8.68 -3.17 -12.18
CA LEU A 105 9.50 -3.92 -13.15
C LEU A 105 10.95 -4.06 -12.66
N THR A 106 11.57 -2.96 -12.20
CA THR A 106 12.95 -2.98 -11.66
C THR A 106 13.11 -3.97 -10.51
N ARG A 107 12.08 -4.15 -9.67
CA ARG A 107 12.10 -5.13 -8.59
C ARG A 107 11.91 -6.57 -9.10
N LEU A 108 10.95 -6.77 -10.00
CA LEU A 108 10.60 -8.08 -10.57
C LEU A 108 11.71 -8.65 -11.46
N THR A 109 12.52 -7.79 -12.09
CA THR A 109 13.70 -8.16 -12.87
C THR A 109 14.98 -8.19 -12.02
N GLU A 110 14.86 -8.11 -10.69
CA GLU A 110 15.98 -8.08 -9.72
C GLU A 110 17.07 -7.06 -10.08
N SER A 111 16.66 -5.93 -10.66
CA SER A 111 17.58 -4.95 -11.22
C SER A 111 17.96 -3.85 -10.24
N GLY A 112 17.30 -3.76 -9.08
CA GLY A 112 17.41 -2.64 -8.15
C GLY A 112 18.75 -2.48 -7.42
N LEU A 113 19.74 -3.35 -7.66
CA LEU A 113 21.07 -3.33 -7.06
C LEU A 113 22.22 -3.31 -8.09
N SER A 114 21.89 -3.12 -9.37
CA SER A 114 22.86 -3.08 -10.48
C SER A 114 23.74 -1.83 -10.50
N ILE A 115 23.22 -0.68 -10.04
CA ILE A 115 23.93 0.61 -9.95
C ILE A 115 24.30 0.88 -8.49
N THR A 116 25.55 0.56 -8.18
CA THR A 116 26.06 0.50 -6.80
C THR A 116 26.45 1.86 -6.24
N GLU A 117 26.66 2.85 -7.11
CA GLU A 117 27.03 4.21 -6.75
C GLU A 117 25.83 5.17 -6.72
N TRP A 118 25.88 6.16 -5.84
CA TRP A 118 24.89 7.23 -5.77
C TRP A 118 25.47 8.54 -6.31
N ASN A 119 25.51 8.65 -7.63
CA ASN A 119 25.99 9.84 -8.33
C ASN A 119 24.80 10.64 -8.90
N VAL A 120 24.54 11.84 -8.36
CA VAL A 120 23.37 12.66 -8.72
C VAL A 120 23.44 13.17 -10.16
N ILE A 121 24.62 13.62 -10.61
CA ILE A 121 24.81 14.24 -11.94
C ILE A 121 25.56 13.31 -12.89
N SER A 122 26.73 12.80 -12.52
CA SER A 122 27.55 11.95 -13.41
C SER A 122 26.83 10.65 -13.79
N GLY A 123 26.05 10.07 -12.87
CA GLY A 123 25.21 8.89 -13.13
C GLY A 123 23.98 9.16 -14.00
N MET A 124 23.84 10.33 -14.65
CA MET A 124 22.80 10.57 -15.67
C MET A 124 23.18 9.96 -17.02
N LYS A 125 24.47 9.79 -17.31
CA LYS A 125 24.94 9.20 -18.55
C LYS A 125 25.19 7.70 -18.33
N PRO A 126 24.53 6.79 -19.07
CA PRO A 126 24.85 5.38 -19.01
C PRO A 126 26.20 5.11 -19.73
N PRO A 127 26.89 4.01 -19.41
CA PRO A 127 28.10 3.60 -20.12
C PRO A 127 27.89 3.50 -21.63
N ARG A 128 28.85 3.99 -22.42
CA ARG A 128 28.77 4.03 -23.90
C ARG A 128 29.87 3.23 -24.58
N SER A 129 31.05 3.13 -23.95
CA SER A 129 32.16 2.32 -24.45
C SER A 129 32.17 0.93 -23.81
N GLN A 130 32.83 -0.02 -24.47
CA GLN A 130 32.99 -1.38 -23.92
C GLN A 130 33.76 -1.35 -22.59
N GLN A 131 34.78 -0.51 -22.49
CA GLN A 131 35.56 -0.32 -21.27
C GLN A 131 34.69 0.20 -20.11
N GLU A 132 33.88 1.25 -20.32
CA GLU A 132 32.99 1.76 -19.27
C GLU A 132 31.99 0.70 -18.78
N TRP A 133 31.51 -0.16 -19.69
CA TRP A 133 30.64 -1.28 -19.35
C TRP A 133 31.34 -2.33 -18.50
N GLU A 134 32.59 -2.66 -18.81
CA GLU A 134 33.40 -3.59 -18.04
C GLU A 134 33.71 -3.03 -16.64
N GLU A 135 34.01 -1.74 -16.52
CA GLU A 135 34.25 -1.07 -15.23
C GLU A 135 33.02 -1.12 -14.32
N GLU A 136 31.82 -0.79 -14.82
CA GLU A 136 30.58 -0.88 -14.04
C GLU A 136 30.23 -2.33 -13.68
N PHE A 137 30.47 -3.27 -14.59
CA PHE A 137 30.24 -4.68 -14.32
C PHE A 137 31.22 -5.23 -13.27
N ASP A 138 32.47 -4.81 -13.29
CA ASP A 138 33.47 -5.18 -12.29
C ASP A 138 33.14 -4.62 -10.92
N LYS A 139 32.54 -3.42 -10.83
CA LYS A 139 31.95 -2.93 -9.57
C LYS A 139 30.84 -3.86 -9.09
N TYR A 140 29.89 -4.21 -9.97
CA TYR A 140 28.77 -5.10 -9.63
C TYR A 140 29.23 -6.47 -9.09
N LYS A 141 30.27 -7.06 -9.68
CA LYS A 141 30.88 -8.33 -9.23
C LYS A 141 31.36 -8.33 -7.77
N GLN A 142 31.63 -7.16 -7.20
CA GLN A 142 32.09 -7.05 -5.82
C GLN A 142 30.97 -7.26 -4.78
N PHE A 143 29.71 -7.12 -5.19
CA PHE A 143 28.55 -7.10 -4.29
C PHE A 143 27.92 -8.49 -4.08
N PRO A 144 27.13 -8.65 -3.00
CA PRO A 144 26.53 -9.94 -2.65
C PRO A 144 25.62 -10.53 -3.73
N GLU A 145 24.85 -9.70 -4.45
CA GLU A 145 23.91 -10.16 -5.48
C GLU A 145 24.61 -10.95 -6.59
N TYR A 146 25.71 -10.42 -7.14
CA TYR A 146 26.56 -11.15 -8.09
C TYR A 146 27.16 -12.42 -7.46
N LYS A 147 27.67 -12.32 -6.23
CA LYS A 147 28.39 -13.43 -5.59
C LYS A 147 27.49 -14.58 -5.13
N ILE A 148 26.21 -14.36 -4.92
CA ILE A 148 25.28 -15.37 -4.40
C ILE A 148 24.29 -15.81 -5.49
N LEU A 149 23.67 -14.87 -6.20
CA LEU A 149 22.60 -15.14 -7.17
C LEU A 149 23.11 -15.17 -8.61
N ASN A 150 23.95 -14.21 -8.99
CA ASN A 150 24.28 -13.93 -10.40
C ASN A 150 25.74 -14.29 -10.78
N ARG A 151 26.34 -15.33 -10.18
CA ARG A 151 27.79 -15.67 -10.33
C ARG A 151 28.26 -15.88 -11.76
N HIS A 152 27.35 -16.31 -12.63
CA HIS A 152 27.62 -16.66 -14.02
C HIS A 152 27.04 -15.64 -15.00
N MET A 153 26.56 -14.50 -14.51
CA MET A 153 25.97 -13.46 -15.33
C MET A 153 27.00 -12.93 -16.34
N THR A 154 26.59 -12.80 -17.58
CA THR A 154 27.37 -12.20 -18.66
C THR A 154 27.22 -10.68 -18.65
N LEU A 155 28.14 -9.97 -19.32
CA LEU A 155 28.02 -8.53 -19.49
C LEU A 155 26.71 -8.14 -20.22
N HIS A 156 26.24 -8.98 -21.15
CA HIS A 156 24.99 -8.73 -21.88
C HIS A 156 23.77 -8.76 -20.96
N GLU A 157 23.70 -9.74 -20.06
CA GLU A 157 22.64 -9.83 -19.05
C GLU A 157 22.73 -8.67 -18.04
N PHE A 158 23.96 -8.31 -17.62
CA PHE A 158 24.18 -7.16 -16.75
C PHE A 158 23.65 -5.85 -17.36
N LYS A 159 23.87 -5.61 -18.66
CA LYS A 159 23.32 -4.42 -19.34
C LYS A 159 21.80 -4.34 -19.22
N SER A 160 21.10 -5.47 -19.28
CA SER A 160 19.64 -5.51 -19.20
C SER A 160 19.14 -5.05 -17.83
N ILE A 161 19.72 -5.57 -16.74
CA ILE A 161 19.35 -5.12 -15.39
C ILE A 161 19.78 -3.67 -15.12
N PHE A 162 20.96 -3.27 -15.62
CA PHE A 162 21.44 -1.90 -15.50
C PHE A 162 20.48 -0.89 -16.12
N TYR A 163 19.95 -1.17 -17.32
CA TYR A 163 19.04 -0.25 -18.00
C TYR A 163 17.71 -0.07 -17.26
N TRP A 164 17.14 -1.14 -16.69
CA TRP A 164 15.92 -1.02 -15.87
C TRP A 164 16.13 -0.08 -14.70
N GLU A 165 17.21 -0.27 -13.94
CA GLU A 165 17.52 0.60 -12.81
C GLU A 165 17.85 2.02 -13.24
N TRP A 166 18.62 2.18 -14.32
CA TRP A 166 18.97 3.50 -14.86
C TRP A 166 17.71 4.28 -15.31
N VAL A 167 16.80 3.66 -16.06
CA VAL A 167 15.54 4.28 -16.49
C VAL A 167 14.69 4.69 -15.29
N HIS A 168 14.56 3.81 -14.29
CA HIS A 168 13.87 4.13 -13.03
C HIS A 168 14.49 5.36 -12.34
N ARG A 169 15.82 5.40 -12.18
CA ARG A 169 16.52 6.54 -11.59
C ARG A 169 16.34 7.83 -12.41
N MET A 170 16.34 7.76 -13.74
CA MET A 170 16.16 8.93 -14.61
C MET A 170 14.76 9.51 -14.49
N ILE A 171 13.73 8.67 -14.49
CA ILE A 171 12.34 9.12 -14.28
C ILE A 171 12.21 9.75 -12.89
N GLY A 172 12.81 9.16 -11.85
CA GLY A 172 12.82 9.75 -10.50
C GLY A 172 13.41 11.16 -10.46
N ARG A 173 14.52 11.40 -11.18
CA ARG A 173 15.12 12.73 -11.32
C ARG A 173 14.21 13.69 -12.09
N LEU A 174 13.61 13.23 -13.18
CA LEU A 174 12.66 14.01 -13.97
C LEU A 174 11.47 14.46 -13.12
N ILE A 175 10.92 13.57 -12.28
CA ILE A 175 9.86 13.89 -11.32
C ILE A 175 10.31 14.97 -10.32
N GLY A 176 11.52 14.85 -9.78
CA GLY A 176 12.08 15.88 -8.91
C GLY A 176 12.11 17.26 -9.58
N VAL A 177 12.62 17.33 -10.81
CA VAL A 177 12.68 18.57 -11.60
C VAL A 177 11.27 19.10 -11.93
N SER A 178 10.33 18.23 -12.30
CA SER A 178 8.96 18.62 -12.67
C SER A 178 8.13 19.13 -11.50
N PHE A 179 8.45 18.73 -10.27
CA PHE A 179 7.88 19.31 -9.05
C PHE A 179 8.56 20.64 -8.67
N ILE A 180 9.89 20.68 -8.69
CA ILE A 180 10.65 21.82 -8.18
C ILE A 180 10.55 23.03 -9.12
N VAL A 181 10.89 22.87 -10.41
CA VAL A 181 11.04 24.00 -11.33
C VAL A 181 9.71 24.70 -11.61
N PRO A 182 8.64 24.01 -12.07
CA PRO A 182 7.33 24.66 -12.23
C PRO A 182 6.71 25.10 -10.90
N GLY A 183 6.97 24.37 -9.80
CA GLY A 183 6.47 24.72 -8.47
C GLY A 183 6.99 26.08 -7.98
N LEU A 184 8.31 26.32 -8.13
CA LEU A 184 8.94 27.60 -7.84
C LEU A 184 8.41 28.70 -8.75
N TYR A 185 8.29 28.43 -10.06
CA TYR A 185 7.72 29.38 -11.01
C TYR A 185 6.29 29.80 -10.64
N PHE A 186 5.40 28.85 -10.37
CA PHE A 186 4.02 29.14 -9.97
C PHE A 186 3.93 29.88 -8.63
N ALA A 187 4.81 29.57 -7.68
CA ALA A 187 4.87 30.24 -6.39
C ALA A 187 5.32 31.71 -6.53
N ALA A 188 6.32 31.98 -7.37
CA ALA A 188 6.86 33.30 -7.63
C ALA A 188 5.92 34.18 -8.45
N ARG A 189 5.18 33.59 -9.41
CA ARG A 189 4.23 34.32 -10.27
C ARG A 189 2.84 34.52 -9.65
N GLY A 190 2.63 34.08 -8.40
CA GLY A 190 1.34 34.23 -7.72
C GLY A 190 0.22 33.35 -8.28
N TYR A 191 0.55 32.19 -8.89
CA TYR A 191 -0.45 31.29 -9.48
C TYR A 191 -1.17 30.44 -8.43
N MET A 192 -0.62 30.36 -7.21
CA MET A 192 -1.11 29.56 -6.10
C MET A 192 -1.56 30.43 -4.94
N SER A 193 -2.72 30.11 -4.37
CA SER A 193 -3.13 30.65 -3.07
C SER A 193 -2.14 30.26 -1.97
N PRO A 194 -2.03 31.00 -0.85
CA PRO A 194 -1.10 30.66 0.24
C PRO A 194 -1.28 29.24 0.77
N ALA A 195 -2.53 28.80 0.94
CA ALA A 195 -2.83 27.43 1.36
C ALA A 195 -2.36 26.38 0.33
N THR A 196 -2.54 26.65 -0.96
CA THR A 196 -2.06 25.72 -2.01
C THR A 196 -0.54 25.69 -2.05
N LYS A 197 0.12 26.83 -1.89
CA LYS A 197 1.59 26.94 -1.83
C LYS A 197 2.16 26.06 -0.72
N ASN A 198 1.58 26.10 0.48
CA ASN A 198 2.03 25.27 1.61
C ASN A 198 1.85 23.77 1.35
N VAL A 199 0.71 23.39 0.77
CA VAL A 199 0.44 21.97 0.44
C VAL A 199 1.38 21.47 -0.67
N VAL A 200 1.57 22.26 -1.74
CA VAL A 200 2.49 21.90 -2.83
C VAL A 200 3.93 21.82 -2.32
N PHE A 201 4.35 22.74 -1.44
CA PHE A 201 5.66 22.65 -0.78
C PHE A 201 5.80 21.34 0.01
N GLY A 202 4.79 20.95 0.79
CA GLY A 202 4.78 19.68 1.52
C GLY A 202 4.89 18.46 0.60
N ILE A 203 4.17 18.47 -0.54
CA ILE A 203 4.28 17.40 -1.54
C ILE A 203 5.69 17.36 -2.16
N THR A 204 6.25 18.50 -2.54
CA THR A 204 7.61 18.59 -3.09
C THR A 204 8.66 18.12 -2.07
N ALA A 205 8.49 18.45 -0.78
CA ALA A 205 9.34 17.94 0.29
C ALA A 205 9.24 16.40 0.42
N LEU A 206 8.03 15.83 0.30
CA LEU A 206 7.83 14.38 0.26
C LEU A 206 8.49 13.74 -0.97
N VAL A 207 8.51 14.40 -2.13
CA VAL A 207 9.27 13.94 -3.32
C VAL A 207 10.77 13.90 -3.04
N GLY A 208 11.31 14.91 -2.35
CA GLY A 208 12.70 14.89 -1.87
C GLY A 208 12.97 13.73 -0.91
N PHE A 209 12.08 13.53 0.07
CA PHE A 209 12.12 12.38 0.99
C PHE A 209 12.00 11.04 0.26
N GLN A 210 11.26 10.98 -0.85
CA GLN A 210 11.13 9.78 -1.67
C GLN A 210 12.46 9.40 -2.32
N GLY A 211 13.24 10.38 -2.79
CA GLY A 211 14.61 10.16 -3.25
C GLY A 211 15.52 9.61 -2.15
N PHE A 212 15.42 10.16 -0.93
CA PHE A 212 16.13 9.64 0.25
C PHE A 212 15.72 8.19 0.57
N MET A 213 14.41 7.89 0.57
CA MET A 213 13.91 6.54 0.81
C MET A 213 14.40 5.53 -0.25
N GLY A 214 14.48 5.95 -1.51
CA GLY A 214 15.04 5.13 -2.59
C GLY A 214 16.51 4.78 -2.33
N TRP A 215 17.34 5.75 -1.95
CA TRP A 215 18.72 5.50 -1.53
C TRP A 215 18.81 4.58 -0.31
N TYR A 216 18.00 4.84 0.72
CA TYR A 216 17.98 4.04 1.95
C TYR A 216 17.58 2.59 1.69
N MET A 217 16.64 2.36 0.75
CA MET A 217 16.22 1.04 0.29
C MET A 217 17.37 0.30 -0.40
N VAL A 218 18.01 0.89 -1.41
CA VAL A 218 19.14 0.26 -2.15
C VAL A 218 20.30 -0.07 -1.21
N LYS A 219 20.61 0.83 -0.26
CA LYS A 219 21.67 0.60 0.74
C LYS A 219 21.49 -0.69 1.55
N SER A 220 20.25 -1.17 1.74
CA SER A 220 20.04 -2.46 2.44
C SER A 220 20.56 -3.66 1.67
N GLY A 221 20.38 -3.69 0.35
CA GLY A 221 20.76 -4.82 -0.49
C GLY A 221 22.25 -4.90 -0.79
N LEU A 222 22.98 -3.78 -0.69
CA LEU A 222 24.42 -3.72 -0.92
C LEU A 222 25.27 -4.08 0.32
N ALA A 223 24.66 -4.40 1.45
CA ALA A 223 25.37 -4.63 2.71
C ALA A 223 26.23 -5.91 2.66
N LYS A 224 27.55 -5.78 2.87
CA LYS A 224 28.49 -6.91 2.88
C LYS A 224 28.17 -7.96 3.95
N ALA A 225 27.51 -7.57 5.04
CA ALA A 225 27.05 -8.48 6.10
C ALA A 225 26.13 -9.60 5.58
N LEU A 226 25.51 -9.43 4.40
CA LEU A 226 24.71 -10.48 3.75
C LEU A 226 25.57 -11.66 3.26
N LEU A 227 26.87 -11.47 3.03
CA LEU A 227 27.79 -12.57 2.69
C LEU A 227 28.11 -13.46 3.89
N GLU A 228 27.96 -12.94 5.11
CA GLU A 228 28.30 -13.61 6.35
C GLU A 228 27.10 -14.33 6.98
N GLN A 229 25.89 -14.06 6.50
CA GLN A 229 24.64 -14.65 7.00
C GLN A 229 24.26 -15.90 6.18
N PRO A 230 24.27 -17.10 6.78
CA PRO A 230 23.83 -18.31 6.09
C PRO A 230 22.38 -18.18 5.61
N GLY A 231 22.15 -18.38 4.31
CA GLY A 231 20.81 -18.32 3.70
C GLY A 231 20.26 -16.91 3.45
N ALA A 232 21.07 -15.84 3.64
CA ALA A 232 20.62 -14.50 3.30
C ALA A 232 20.44 -14.33 1.78
N VAL A 233 19.27 -13.84 1.38
CA VAL A 233 18.98 -13.46 0.00
C VAL A 233 19.39 -12.00 -0.19
N PRO A 234 20.35 -11.68 -1.09
CA PRO A 234 20.80 -10.32 -1.31
C PRO A 234 19.76 -9.54 -2.12
N ARG A 235 18.77 -9.00 -1.41
CA ARG A 235 17.70 -8.18 -1.96
C ARG A 235 17.44 -6.97 -1.06
N VAL A 236 16.72 -5.99 -1.59
CA VAL A 236 16.26 -4.86 -0.76
C VAL A 236 15.32 -5.36 0.33
N SER A 237 15.43 -4.79 1.54
CA SER A 237 14.53 -5.15 2.64
C SER A 237 13.08 -4.84 2.28
N GLN A 238 12.19 -5.81 2.49
CA GLN A 238 10.74 -5.69 2.26
C GLN A 238 10.13 -4.51 3.03
N TYR A 239 10.66 -4.18 4.21
CA TYR A 239 10.26 -3.01 4.98
C TYR A 239 10.57 -1.71 4.25
N ARG A 240 11.79 -1.58 3.72
CA ARG A 240 12.25 -0.37 3.03
C ARG A 240 11.57 -0.22 1.67
N LEU A 241 11.40 -1.34 0.95
CA LEU A 241 10.64 -1.40 -0.29
C LEU A 241 9.20 -0.93 -0.09
N THR A 242 8.51 -1.51 0.90
CA THR A 242 7.12 -1.15 1.19
C THR A 242 7.00 0.29 1.68
N ALA A 243 7.93 0.79 2.50
CA ALA A 243 7.93 2.18 2.95
C ALA A 243 8.18 3.18 1.78
N HIS A 244 9.06 2.84 0.84
CA HIS A 244 9.28 3.63 -0.37
C HIS A 244 8.03 3.63 -1.27
N LEU A 245 7.38 2.48 -1.46
CA LEU A 245 6.12 2.35 -2.19
C LEU A 245 4.99 3.14 -1.51
N ALA A 246 4.87 3.06 -0.19
CA ALA A 246 3.88 3.78 0.61
C ALA A 246 4.00 5.29 0.43
N THR A 247 5.24 5.79 0.45
CA THR A 247 5.54 7.21 0.23
C THR A 247 5.18 7.62 -1.21
N ALA A 248 5.45 6.77 -2.21
CA ALA A 248 5.02 7.00 -3.60
C ALA A 248 3.50 7.14 -3.71
N PHE A 249 2.75 6.22 -3.09
CA PHE A 249 1.30 6.20 -3.08
C PHE A 249 0.73 7.42 -2.35
N ALA A 250 1.38 7.87 -1.27
CA ALA A 250 1.00 9.08 -0.54
C ALA A 250 1.20 10.35 -1.41
N ILE A 251 2.35 10.48 -2.08
CA ILE A 251 2.62 11.58 -3.02
C ILE A 251 1.59 11.57 -4.15
N TYR A 252 1.34 10.40 -4.76
CA TYR A 252 0.34 10.24 -5.82
C TYR A 252 -1.05 10.67 -5.34
N THR A 253 -1.49 10.16 -4.19
CA THR A 253 -2.80 10.48 -3.59
C THR A 253 -2.95 11.97 -3.33
N ALA A 254 -1.94 12.60 -2.71
CA ALA A 254 -1.96 14.03 -2.43
C ALA A 254 -2.02 14.85 -3.72
N THR A 255 -1.22 14.49 -4.71
CA THR A 255 -1.13 15.19 -5.99
C THR A 255 -2.45 15.11 -6.77
N VAL A 256 -3.05 13.92 -6.88
CA VAL A 256 -4.36 13.71 -7.51
C VAL A 256 -5.45 14.50 -6.81
N MET A 257 -5.53 14.41 -5.47
CA MET A 257 -6.59 15.05 -4.70
C MET A 257 -6.49 16.58 -4.68
N VAL A 258 -5.27 17.12 -4.62
CA VAL A 258 -5.03 18.56 -4.67
C VAL A 258 -5.29 19.09 -6.08
N GLY A 259 -4.85 18.39 -7.13
CA GLY A 259 -5.15 18.73 -8.52
C GLY A 259 -6.65 18.79 -8.78
N ALA A 260 -7.38 17.73 -8.39
CA ALA A 260 -8.83 17.64 -8.50
C ALA A 260 -9.51 18.80 -7.77
N ARG A 261 -9.07 19.09 -6.53
CA ARG A 261 -9.60 20.19 -5.73
C ARG A 261 -9.41 21.54 -6.42
N ILE A 262 -8.22 21.85 -6.93
CA ILE A 262 -7.93 23.12 -7.60
C ILE A 262 -8.87 23.33 -8.80
N LEU A 263 -9.05 22.30 -9.64
CA LEU A 263 -9.94 22.40 -10.81
C LEU A 263 -11.40 22.60 -10.41
N ARG A 264 -11.85 21.92 -9.36
CA ARG A 264 -13.21 22.10 -8.82
C ARG A 264 -13.41 23.51 -8.25
N ASP A 265 -12.47 23.96 -7.42
CA ASP A 265 -12.53 25.28 -6.77
C ASP A 265 -12.48 26.41 -7.82
N ALA A 266 -11.74 26.22 -8.93
CA ALA A 266 -11.76 27.15 -10.06
C ALA A 266 -13.11 27.19 -10.80
N LYS A 267 -13.78 26.04 -11.00
CA LYS A 267 -15.13 26.01 -11.59
C LYS A 267 -16.15 26.74 -10.73
N ILE A 268 -16.03 26.61 -9.40
CA ILE A 268 -16.87 27.31 -8.42
C ILE A 268 -16.63 28.82 -8.52
N ALA A 269 -15.37 29.26 -8.51
CA ALA A 269 -15.00 30.67 -8.61
C ALA A 269 -15.47 31.32 -9.92
N ALA A 270 -15.46 30.56 -11.02
CA ALA A 270 -15.98 31.00 -12.31
C ALA A 270 -17.52 30.94 -12.42
N GLY A 271 -18.25 30.52 -11.39
CA GLY A 271 -19.71 30.37 -11.43
C GLY A 271 -20.22 29.24 -12.34
N SER A 272 -19.31 28.42 -12.88
CA SER A 272 -19.60 27.34 -13.85
C SER A 272 -19.91 26.00 -13.18
N TYR A 273 -19.80 25.90 -11.85
CA TYR A 273 -20.11 24.67 -11.13
C TYR A 273 -21.63 24.43 -11.10
N PRO A 274 -22.14 23.26 -11.50
CA PRO A 274 -23.59 23.01 -11.55
C PRO A 274 -24.25 23.07 -10.15
N LYS A 275 -25.18 24.01 -9.95
CA LYS A 275 -25.89 24.21 -8.67
C LYS A 275 -26.66 22.97 -8.21
N ALA A 276 -27.37 22.30 -9.13
CA ALA A 276 -28.10 21.07 -8.86
C ALA A 276 -27.20 19.95 -8.30
N VAL A 277 -25.94 19.88 -8.76
CA VAL A 277 -24.95 18.91 -8.23
C VAL A 277 -24.56 19.29 -6.80
N ALA A 278 -24.30 20.58 -6.52
CA ALA A 278 -23.98 21.02 -5.17
C ALA A 278 -25.11 20.77 -4.18
N GLU A 279 -26.37 20.99 -4.58
CA GLU A 279 -27.56 20.69 -3.78
C GLU A 279 -27.70 19.19 -3.49
N ALA A 280 -27.57 18.34 -4.51
CA ALA A 280 -27.60 16.88 -4.34
C ALA A 280 -26.51 16.41 -3.35
N LEU A 281 -25.32 17.03 -3.40
CA LEU A 281 -24.22 16.74 -2.46
C LEU A 281 -24.52 17.19 -1.02
N ARG A 282 -25.48 18.07 -0.77
CA ARG A 282 -25.87 18.45 0.61
C ARG A 282 -26.74 17.40 1.29
N ASN A 283 -27.27 16.42 0.56
CA ASN A 283 -28.14 15.39 1.10
C ASN A 283 -27.49 14.65 2.30
N PRO A 284 -28.17 14.60 3.47
CA PRO A 284 -27.62 13.98 4.68
C PRO A 284 -27.39 12.47 4.53
N ALA A 285 -28.13 11.77 3.67
CA ALA A 285 -27.94 10.35 3.38
C ALA A 285 -26.52 10.03 2.85
N LEU A 286 -25.84 11.02 2.27
CA LEU A 286 -24.46 10.89 1.78
C LEU A 286 -23.41 11.03 2.89
N ALA A 287 -23.78 11.37 4.13
CA ALA A 287 -22.82 11.54 5.23
C ALA A 287 -22.09 10.23 5.57
N SER A 288 -22.83 9.13 5.77
CA SER A 288 -22.24 7.81 6.02
C SER A 288 -21.46 7.31 4.80
N PHE A 289 -21.98 7.54 3.59
CA PHE A 289 -21.30 7.16 2.36
C PHE A 289 -19.91 7.80 2.22
N ARG A 290 -19.78 9.08 2.57
CA ARG A 290 -18.48 9.77 2.59
C ARG A 290 -17.49 9.11 3.55
N ARG A 291 -17.96 8.77 4.75
CA ARG A 291 -17.11 8.12 5.75
C ARG A 291 -16.64 6.76 5.26
N TYR A 292 -17.54 5.95 4.72
CA TYR A 292 -17.18 4.64 4.15
C TYR A 292 -16.25 4.75 2.94
N ALA A 293 -16.41 5.76 2.08
CA ALA A 293 -15.46 6.00 0.98
C ALA A 293 -14.04 6.31 1.48
N HIS A 294 -13.88 7.01 2.61
CA HIS A 294 -12.57 7.22 3.22
C HIS A 294 -12.00 5.91 3.78
N TYR A 295 -12.80 5.14 4.54
CA TYR A 295 -12.36 3.85 5.06
C TYR A 295 -11.99 2.86 3.96
N LEU A 296 -12.77 2.81 2.88
CA LEU A 296 -12.47 1.99 1.72
C LEU A 296 -11.15 2.41 1.07
N THR A 297 -10.91 3.72 0.89
CA THR A 297 -9.66 4.22 0.31
C THR A 297 -8.46 3.87 1.18
N MET A 298 -8.58 3.97 2.51
CA MET A 298 -7.53 3.54 3.44
C MET A 298 -7.29 2.03 3.34
N LEU A 299 -8.36 1.23 3.28
CA LEU A 299 -8.26 -0.22 3.14
C LEU A 299 -7.57 -0.63 1.83
N ILE A 300 -7.92 0.00 0.71
CA ILE A 300 -7.25 -0.21 -0.60
C ILE A 300 -5.76 0.13 -0.50
N PHE A 301 -5.42 1.25 0.14
CA PHE A 301 -4.02 1.64 0.37
C PHE A 301 -3.27 0.57 1.17
N PHE A 302 -3.80 0.12 2.31
CA PHE A 302 -3.14 -0.91 3.13
C PHE A 302 -3.06 -2.26 2.43
N THR A 303 -4.06 -2.62 1.63
CA THR A 303 -4.04 -3.81 0.78
C THR A 303 -2.88 -3.76 -0.21
N ALA A 304 -2.69 -2.63 -0.90
CA ALA A 304 -1.54 -2.44 -1.76
C ALA A 304 -0.20 -2.55 -1.00
N MET A 305 -0.13 -2.04 0.24
CA MET A 305 1.10 -2.13 1.05
C MET A 305 1.43 -3.57 1.46
N SER A 306 0.44 -4.39 1.81
CA SER A 306 0.69 -5.82 2.04
C SER A 306 1.18 -6.54 0.77
N GLY A 307 0.71 -6.12 -0.41
CA GLY A 307 1.25 -6.60 -1.68
C GLY A 307 2.72 -6.19 -1.89
N GLY A 308 3.11 -5.01 -1.41
CA GLY A 308 4.50 -4.58 -1.35
C GLY A 308 5.39 -5.49 -0.47
N LEU A 309 4.85 -5.99 0.65
CA LEU A 309 5.55 -6.98 1.48
C LEU A 309 5.67 -8.34 0.76
N VAL A 310 4.61 -8.78 0.08
CA VAL A 310 4.62 -10.01 -0.73
C VAL A 310 5.71 -9.94 -1.81
N ALA A 311 5.79 -8.83 -2.55
CA ALA A 311 6.83 -8.62 -3.56
C ALA A 311 8.24 -8.48 -2.96
N GLY A 312 8.36 -7.88 -1.77
CA GLY A 312 9.65 -7.76 -1.07
C GLY A 312 10.20 -9.10 -0.57
N LEU A 313 9.32 -10.04 -0.23
CA LEU A 313 9.71 -11.37 0.26
C LEU A 313 9.73 -12.45 -0.83
N ASP A 314 9.35 -12.11 -2.06
CA ASP A 314 9.08 -13.09 -3.14
C ASP A 314 8.02 -14.12 -2.73
N ALA A 315 7.11 -13.71 -1.83
CA ALA A 315 6.09 -14.57 -1.24
C ALA A 315 5.01 -15.00 -2.24
N GLY A 316 4.94 -14.36 -3.42
CA GLY A 316 4.04 -14.74 -4.51
C GLY A 316 4.34 -16.12 -5.11
N LEU A 317 5.54 -16.65 -4.88
CA LEU A 317 6.02 -17.94 -5.40
C LEU A 317 5.84 -19.11 -4.40
N ILE A 318 5.24 -18.86 -3.22
CA ILE A 318 5.11 -19.89 -2.17
C ILE A 318 3.92 -20.81 -2.44
N TYR A 319 2.71 -20.26 -2.45
CA TYR A 319 1.51 -20.98 -2.86
C TYR A 319 0.96 -20.40 -4.17
N ASN A 320 0.88 -21.23 -5.21
CA ASN A 320 0.45 -20.85 -6.57
C ASN A 320 -0.89 -21.49 -6.98
N GLU A 321 -1.76 -21.70 -6.00
CA GLU A 321 -3.13 -22.17 -6.17
C GLU A 321 -4.12 -21.19 -5.52
N PHE A 322 -5.40 -21.26 -5.92
CA PHE A 322 -6.48 -20.43 -5.39
C PHE A 322 -7.81 -21.20 -5.48
N PRO A 323 -8.68 -21.17 -4.45
CA PRO A 323 -8.59 -20.42 -3.20
C PRO A 323 -7.73 -21.09 -2.12
N LEU A 324 -7.18 -22.28 -2.39
CA LEU A 324 -6.38 -23.04 -1.44
C LEU A 324 -4.93 -22.51 -1.33
N MET A 325 -4.22 -22.98 -0.31
CA MET A 325 -2.80 -22.79 0.00
C MET A 325 -2.28 -24.08 0.66
N GLY A 326 -1.56 -24.90 -0.10
CA GLY A 326 -1.09 -26.22 0.33
C GLY A 326 -2.21 -27.24 0.46
N GLY A 327 -3.23 -27.18 -0.41
CA GLY A 327 -4.42 -28.04 -0.35
C GLY A 327 -5.40 -27.70 0.77
N ARG A 328 -5.23 -26.58 1.48
CA ARG A 328 -6.08 -26.10 2.59
C ARG A 328 -6.47 -24.65 2.36
N ILE A 329 -7.57 -24.16 2.93
CA ILE A 329 -7.93 -22.73 2.83
C ILE A 329 -6.96 -21.86 3.67
N VAL A 330 -6.52 -22.39 4.81
CA VAL A 330 -5.56 -21.74 5.70
C VAL A 330 -4.37 -22.70 5.84
N PRO A 331 -3.12 -22.24 5.63
CA PRO A 331 -1.93 -23.03 5.89
C PRO A 331 -1.86 -23.54 7.34
N SER A 332 -0.99 -24.50 7.62
CA SER A 332 -0.85 -25.03 8.98
C SER A 332 -0.39 -23.93 9.96
N SER A 333 -0.77 -24.06 11.24
CA SER A 333 -0.35 -23.10 12.27
C SER A 333 1.16 -23.04 12.44
N GLU A 334 1.85 -24.15 12.19
CA GLU A 334 3.31 -24.25 12.26
C GLU A 334 3.99 -23.45 11.14
N GLU A 335 3.41 -23.45 9.94
CA GLU A 335 3.88 -22.63 8.83
C GLU A 335 3.58 -21.15 9.04
N LEU A 336 2.42 -20.77 9.58
CA LEU A 336 2.05 -19.37 9.81
C LEU A 336 2.83 -18.75 10.98
N TRP A 337 3.08 -19.52 12.04
CA TRP A 337 3.66 -19.04 13.30
C TRP A 337 4.96 -19.76 13.66
N SER A 338 5.89 -19.78 12.71
CA SER A 338 7.19 -20.43 12.86
C SER A 338 8.11 -19.68 13.83
N ASP A 339 8.82 -20.44 14.66
CA ASP A 339 9.85 -19.90 15.57
C ASP A 339 11.11 -19.43 14.82
N HIS A 340 11.26 -19.82 13.55
CA HIS A 340 12.36 -19.38 12.69
C HIS A 340 12.44 -17.85 12.56
N TYR A 341 11.30 -17.16 12.63
CA TYR A 341 11.21 -15.70 12.47
C TYR A 341 11.21 -14.94 13.80
N VAL A 342 11.43 -15.63 14.94
CA VAL A 342 11.50 -15.03 16.27
C VAL A 342 12.97 -14.73 16.60
N LYS A 343 13.30 -13.48 16.94
CA LYS A 343 14.67 -13.12 17.35
C LYS A 343 14.83 -13.18 18.86
N GLU A 344 16.08 -13.26 19.30
CA GLU A 344 16.43 -13.21 20.71
C GLU A 344 15.90 -11.91 21.35
N GLY A 345 15.06 -12.05 22.37
CA GLY A 345 14.37 -10.93 23.04
C GLY A 345 12.94 -10.65 22.56
N ASP A 346 12.48 -11.25 21.45
CA ASP A 346 11.08 -11.13 21.02
C ASP A 346 10.17 -11.99 21.90
N ARG A 347 9.27 -11.34 22.64
CA ARG A 347 8.24 -12.02 23.45
C ARG A 347 7.02 -12.46 22.65
N THR A 348 6.96 -12.11 21.36
CA THR A 348 5.77 -12.30 20.50
C THR A 348 6.19 -12.76 19.10
N LYS A 349 5.39 -13.62 18.47
CA LYS A 349 5.62 -14.10 17.09
C LYS A 349 5.23 -13.08 16.01
N LEU A 350 5.06 -11.80 16.36
CA LEU A 350 4.53 -10.76 15.47
C LEU A 350 5.35 -10.54 14.20
N ARG A 351 6.66 -10.83 14.23
CA ARG A 351 7.52 -10.76 13.05
C ARG A 351 7.08 -11.69 11.92
N ASN A 352 6.40 -12.80 12.23
CA ASN A 352 5.84 -13.66 11.20
C ASN A 352 4.92 -12.85 10.26
N ALA A 353 4.14 -11.90 10.76
CA ALA A 353 3.21 -11.11 9.94
C ALA A 353 3.90 -10.18 8.93
N LEU A 354 5.22 -9.98 9.03
CA LEU A 354 6.00 -9.06 8.18
C LEU A 354 7.23 -9.71 7.53
N GLU A 355 7.66 -10.88 8.00
CA GLU A 355 8.89 -11.56 7.58
C GLU A 355 8.66 -12.99 7.12
N ASN A 356 7.59 -13.67 7.57
CA ASN A 356 7.27 -15.02 7.14
C ASN A 356 6.51 -14.97 5.80
N PRO A 357 7.11 -15.45 4.68
CA PRO A 357 6.48 -15.39 3.37
C PRO A 357 5.10 -16.07 3.31
N VAL A 358 4.89 -17.16 4.06
CA VAL A 358 3.62 -17.88 4.10
C VAL A 358 2.52 -17.02 4.70
N LEU A 359 2.77 -16.44 5.88
CA LEU A 359 1.80 -15.58 6.56
C LEU A 359 1.59 -14.27 5.80
N VAL A 360 2.64 -13.65 5.26
CA VAL A 360 2.52 -12.42 4.47
C VAL A 360 1.68 -12.66 3.20
N GLN A 361 1.87 -13.79 2.51
CA GLN A 361 1.05 -14.14 1.36
C GLN A 361 -0.41 -14.38 1.75
N PHE A 362 -0.65 -15.10 2.85
CA PHE A 362 -1.99 -15.35 3.38
C PHE A 362 -2.71 -14.05 3.77
N ASP A 363 -2.05 -13.18 4.55
CA ASP A 363 -2.59 -11.90 5.00
C ASP A 363 -2.97 -10.99 3.81
N HIS A 364 -2.12 -10.95 2.78
CA HIS A 364 -2.43 -10.20 1.56
C HIS A 364 -3.66 -10.75 0.84
N ARG A 365 -3.79 -12.08 0.70
CA ARG A 365 -4.96 -12.73 0.08
C ARG A 365 -6.25 -12.40 0.85
N VAL A 366 -6.25 -12.59 2.17
CA VAL A 366 -7.40 -12.29 3.03
C VAL A 366 -7.78 -10.81 2.96
N MET A 367 -6.80 -9.90 3.02
CA MET A 367 -7.07 -8.47 2.94
C MET A 367 -7.55 -8.05 1.53
N ALA A 368 -7.07 -8.69 0.46
CA ALA A 368 -7.56 -8.45 -0.90
C ALA A 368 -9.02 -8.90 -1.07
N GLU A 369 -9.39 -10.08 -0.57
CA GLU A 369 -10.77 -10.57 -0.56
C GLU A 369 -11.68 -9.65 0.27
N PHE A 370 -11.26 -9.28 1.47
CA PHE A 370 -12.01 -8.34 2.32
C PHE A 370 -12.19 -6.98 1.64
N THR A 371 -11.16 -6.48 0.95
CA THR A 371 -11.23 -5.23 0.20
C THR A 371 -12.22 -5.33 -0.96
N PHE A 372 -12.21 -6.43 -1.72
CA PHE A 372 -13.16 -6.66 -2.80
C PHE A 372 -14.61 -6.72 -2.28
N LEU A 373 -14.84 -7.40 -1.16
CA LEU A 373 -16.14 -7.41 -0.47
C LEU A 373 -16.55 -6.01 -0.01
N ALA A 374 -15.63 -5.22 0.52
CA ALA A 374 -15.89 -3.84 0.94
C ALA A 374 -16.21 -2.91 -0.24
N VAL A 375 -15.50 -3.04 -1.38
CA VAL A 375 -15.82 -2.34 -2.63
C VAL A 375 -17.24 -2.72 -3.08
N THR A 376 -17.54 -4.02 -3.11
CA THR A 376 -18.85 -4.55 -3.52
C THR A 376 -19.97 -4.04 -2.62
N ALA A 377 -19.77 -4.05 -1.30
CA ALA A 377 -20.73 -3.54 -0.33
C ALA A 377 -20.98 -2.03 -0.50
N LEU A 378 -19.92 -1.24 -0.69
CA LEU A 378 -20.06 0.20 -0.95
C LEU A 378 -20.77 0.45 -2.28
N TRP A 379 -20.47 -0.33 -3.32
CA TRP A 379 -21.12 -0.27 -4.64
C TRP A 379 -22.62 -0.58 -4.55
N LEU A 380 -23.01 -1.64 -3.82
CA LEU A 380 -24.42 -1.98 -3.58
C LEU A 380 -25.13 -0.91 -2.76
N TYR A 381 -24.49 -0.38 -1.72
CA TYR A 381 -25.03 0.70 -0.90
C TYR A 381 -25.28 1.96 -1.72
N ALA A 382 -24.35 2.31 -2.61
CA ALA A 382 -24.48 3.46 -3.53
C ALA A 382 -25.70 3.38 -4.44
N ARG A 383 -26.21 2.18 -4.77
CA ARG A 383 -27.42 2.02 -5.60
C ARG A 383 -28.66 2.63 -4.95
N ARG A 384 -28.71 2.67 -3.62
CA ARG A 384 -29.83 3.21 -2.83
C ARG A 384 -29.72 4.72 -2.56
N LEU A 385 -28.64 5.37 -3.02
CA LEU A 385 -28.34 6.75 -2.71
C LEU A 385 -28.59 7.68 -3.90
N PRO A 386 -29.01 8.94 -3.64
CA PRO A 386 -29.20 9.97 -4.67
C PRO A 386 -27.84 10.56 -5.10
N LEU A 387 -26.97 9.72 -5.66
CA LEU A 387 -25.65 10.15 -6.15
C LEU A 387 -25.76 10.94 -7.45
N PRO A 388 -25.06 12.09 -7.57
CA PRO A 388 -24.88 12.79 -8.83
C PRO A 388 -24.26 11.88 -9.90
N PRO A 389 -24.48 12.15 -11.21
CA PRO A 389 -24.01 11.28 -12.29
C PRO A 389 -22.51 10.95 -12.21
N ASN A 390 -21.66 11.95 -11.98
CA ASN A 390 -20.20 11.77 -11.85
C ASN A 390 -19.82 10.81 -10.71
N ALA A 391 -20.47 10.93 -9.55
CA ALA A 391 -20.21 10.03 -8.42
C ALA A 391 -20.69 8.60 -8.71
N ARG A 392 -21.80 8.45 -9.44
CA ARG A 392 -22.31 7.14 -9.86
C ARG A 392 -21.36 6.44 -10.84
N VAL A 393 -20.80 7.18 -11.79
CA VAL A 393 -19.76 6.67 -12.69
C VAL A 393 -18.54 6.24 -11.88
N ALA A 394 -18.01 7.08 -11.00
CA ALA A 394 -16.83 6.75 -10.19
C ALA A 394 -17.02 5.45 -9.37
N VAL A 395 -18.20 5.24 -8.79
CA VAL A 395 -18.53 4.02 -8.02
C VAL A 395 -18.59 2.79 -8.93
N ASN A 396 -19.24 2.88 -10.10
CA ASN A 396 -19.28 1.77 -11.06
C ASN A 396 -17.87 1.46 -11.62
N THR A 397 -17.08 2.48 -11.94
CA THR A 397 -15.68 2.32 -12.38
C THR A 397 -14.85 1.63 -11.31
N THR A 398 -15.00 2.02 -10.03
CA THR A 398 -14.26 1.38 -8.93
C THR A 398 -14.59 -0.11 -8.81
N MET A 399 -15.86 -0.49 -8.98
CA MET A 399 -16.23 -1.92 -9.01
C MET A 399 -15.62 -2.66 -10.20
N GLY A 400 -15.65 -2.06 -11.40
CA GLY A 400 -15.02 -2.64 -12.60
C GLY A 400 -13.51 -2.82 -12.44
N VAL A 401 -12.82 -1.81 -11.91
CA VAL A 401 -11.37 -1.89 -11.64
C VAL A 401 -11.07 -2.91 -10.55
N ALA A 402 -11.91 -3.05 -9.53
CA ALA A 402 -11.73 -4.07 -8.49
C ALA A 402 -11.84 -5.50 -9.05
N LEU A 403 -12.76 -5.76 -9.99
CA LEU A 403 -12.87 -7.05 -10.69
C LEU A 403 -11.61 -7.36 -11.49
N VAL A 404 -11.10 -6.37 -12.24
CA VAL A 404 -9.83 -6.50 -12.97
C VAL A 404 -8.68 -6.76 -12.00
N GLN A 405 -8.63 -6.06 -10.87
CA GLN A 405 -7.56 -6.19 -9.88
C GLN A 405 -7.52 -7.58 -9.24
N VAL A 406 -8.67 -8.13 -8.84
CA VAL A 406 -8.77 -9.49 -8.30
C VAL A 406 -8.38 -10.52 -9.35
N THR A 407 -8.84 -10.34 -10.60
CA THR A 407 -8.48 -11.21 -11.72
C THR A 407 -6.97 -11.22 -11.93
N LEU A 408 -6.34 -10.04 -12.01
CA LEU A 408 -4.89 -9.91 -12.14
C LEU A 408 -4.13 -10.57 -10.97
N GLY A 409 -4.64 -10.43 -9.74
CA GLY A 409 -4.00 -11.02 -8.56
C GLY A 409 -4.04 -12.54 -8.58
N ILE A 410 -5.21 -13.12 -8.87
CA ILE A 410 -5.39 -14.56 -9.01
C ILE A 410 -4.55 -15.09 -10.19
N SER A 411 -4.58 -14.43 -11.35
CA SER A 411 -3.76 -14.83 -12.50
C SER A 411 -2.26 -14.76 -12.19
N THR A 412 -1.79 -13.72 -11.49
CA THR A 412 -0.39 -13.63 -11.07
C THR A 412 0.01 -14.82 -10.20
N LEU A 413 -0.87 -15.27 -9.31
CA LEU A 413 -0.61 -16.46 -8.49
C LEU A 413 -0.62 -17.75 -9.31
N LEU A 414 -1.66 -17.99 -10.13
CA LEU A 414 -1.83 -19.24 -10.86
C LEU A 414 -0.74 -19.47 -11.92
N TYR A 415 -0.22 -18.40 -12.52
CA TYR A 415 0.83 -18.48 -13.55
C TYR A 415 2.25 -18.30 -13.00
N MET A 416 2.45 -18.41 -11.67
CA MET A 416 3.77 -18.32 -11.03
C MET A 416 4.48 -16.97 -11.24
N VAL A 417 3.75 -15.89 -10.98
CA VAL A 417 4.24 -14.49 -10.99
C VAL A 417 4.91 -14.07 -12.31
N PRO A 418 4.24 -14.18 -13.49
CA PRO A 418 4.78 -13.62 -14.73
C PRO A 418 4.93 -12.10 -14.57
N ILE A 419 6.06 -11.56 -15.06
CA ILE A 419 6.45 -10.16 -14.84
C ILE A 419 5.37 -9.20 -15.35
N GLU A 420 4.75 -9.52 -16.50
CA GLU A 420 3.70 -8.72 -17.10
C GLU A 420 2.44 -8.68 -16.22
N LEU A 421 2.02 -9.83 -15.69
CA LEU A 421 0.85 -9.92 -14.82
C LEU A 421 1.09 -9.27 -13.46
N ALA A 422 2.27 -9.50 -12.86
CA ALA A 422 2.64 -8.89 -11.59
C ALA A 422 2.73 -7.36 -11.69
N SER A 423 3.34 -6.85 -12.77
CA SER A 423 3.42 -5.42 -13.06
C SER A 423 2.04 -4.82 -13.35
N ALA A 424 1.20 -5.50 -14.13
CA ALA A 424 -0.18 -5.09 -14.38
C ALA A 424 -1.01 -5.07 -13.08
N HIS A 425 -0.83 -6.05 -12.19
CA HIS A 425 -1.48 -6.09 -10.89
C HIS A 425 -1.06 -4.92 -9.99
N GLN A 426 0.21 -4.55 -10.00
CA GLN A 426 0.70 -3.36 -9.29
C GLN A 426 0.11 -2.05 -9.88
N ALA A 427 0.07 -1.94 -11.21
CA ALA A 427 -0.57 -0.81 -11.89
C ALA A 427 -2.07 -0.72 -11.57
N GLY A 428 -2.75 -1.87 -11.55
CA GLY A 428 -4.16 -1.99 -11.21
C GLY A 428 -4.46 -1.62 -9.76
N ALA A 429 -3.56 -1.90 -8.82
CA ALA A 429 -3.71 -1.47 -7.42
C ALA A 429 -3.75 0.06 -7.30
N LEU A 430 -2.85 0.75 -8.01
CA LEU A 430 -2.84 2.21 -8.06
C LEU A 430 -4.05 2.77 -8.85
N GLY A 431 -4.51 2.05 -9.88
CA GLY A 431 -5.76 2.34 -10.59
C GLY A 431 -6.98 2.25 -9.68
N LEU A 432 -7.07 1.22 -8.85
CA LEU A 432 -8.15 1.02 -7.89
C LEU A 432 -8.15 2.12 -6.81
N LEU A 433 -6.96 2.49 -6.32
CA LEU A 433 -6.82 3.64 -5.43
C LEU A 433 -7.30 4.93 -6.11
N THR A 434 -6.92 5.15 -7.37
CA THR A 434 -7.32 6.33 -8.17
C THR A 434 -8.83 6.44 -8.30
N SER A 435 -9.52 5.35 -8.65
CA SER A 435 -10.98 5.36 -8.78
C SER A 435 -11.67 5.59 -7.43
N SER A 436 -11.11 5.07 -6.33
CA SER A 436 -11.63 5.35 -4.97
C SER A 436 -11.44 6.83 -4.57
N LEU A 437 -10.29 7.43 -4.91
CA LEU A 437 -10.06 8.88 -4.73
C LEU A 437 -11.03 9.72 -5.57
N TRP A 438 -11.38 9.26 -6.77
CA TRP A 438 -12.41 9.91 -7.59
C TRP A 438 -13.77 9.88 -6.90
N ILE A 439 -14.17 8.76 -6.27
CA ILE A 439 -15.39 8.71 -5.44
C ILE A 439 -15.31 9.79 -4.36
N MET A 440 -14.23 9.81 -3.55
CA MET A 440 -14.05 10.78 -2.46
C MET A 440 -14.16 12.22 -2.93
N HIS A 441 -13.55 12.55 -4.07
CA HIS A 441 -13.63 13.88 -4.67
C HIS A 441 -15.06 14.21 -5.14
N ALA A 442 -15.69 13.28 -5.87
CA ALA A 442 -17.00 13.49 -6.49
C ALA A 442 -18.14 13.67 -5.48
N ILE A 443 -18.01 13.09 -4.28
CA ILE A 443 -19.03 13.21 -3.21
C ILE A 443 -18.72 14.30 -2.18
N LYS A 444 -17.61 15.01 -2.31
CA LYS A 444 -17.21 16.07 -1.38
C LYS A 444 -18.21 17.20 -1.43
N ARG A 445 -18.70 17.65 -0.27
CA ARG A 445 -19.60 18.80 -0.19
C ARG A 445 -18.94 20.03 -0.81
N VAL A 446 -19.76 20.83 -1.48
CA VAL A 446 -19.37 22.10 -2.06
C VAL A 446 -20.13 23.20 -1.32
N PRO A 447 -19.45 24.22 -0.78
CA PRO A 447 -20.10 25.39 -0.23
C PRO A 447 -20.50 26.30 -1.41
N LEU A 448 -21.69 26.09 -1.96
CA LEU A 448 -22.37 27.05 -2.85
C LEU A 448 -23.46 27.78 -2.08
#